data_AF-A0A537EDT1-F1
#
_entry.id   AF-A0A537EDT1-F1
#
_cell.length_a   1.000
_cell.length_b   1.000
_cell.length_c   1.000
_cell.angle_alpha   90.00
_cell.angle_beta   90.00
_cell.angle_gamma   90.00
#
_symmetry.space_group_name_H-M   'P 1'
#
loop_
_entity.id
_entity.type
_entity.pdbx_description
1 polymer ?
#
loop_
_entity_poly.entity_id
_entity_poly.type
_entity_poly.pdbx_seq_one_letter_code
_entity_poly.pdbx_strand_id
1 'polypeptide(L)'
;MKCTEVRTILSQLYDREEPVTPFPSTDLEYLSANGYVLKTTKEDYEKGVSDVARMSQVLTQIDTEKSAEQQAKAALQADERKEHSFQFHFEGREGKDELSERIQKETAAIFGEESEINQLEANVNRLIQQKSTIDRMVACDGEYLSITGLGTLVFNDLSVRNYRVADQEFPDFITEIKATYAELRSISDKAASYVGWIRPQVPEIEDLDDSENGDNGSVDEGLSLLWSTGIGLAKLQGDTAQIGRRFADALSALRTFESTLPNKLMAAEIMAALSSQDVQILGANLRNLDE
;
A
#
# COMPACT_ATOMS: atom_id res chain seq x y z
N MET A 1 14.88 -23.84 7.66
CA MET A 1 15.08 -22.71 8.60
C MET A 1 13.91 -22.70 9.58
N LYS A 2 14.12 -22.74 10.90
CA LYS A 2 12.99 -22.88 11.84
C LYS A 2 12.22 -21.57 11.97
N CYS A 3 10.90 -21.63 12.11
CA CYS A 3 10.06 -20.43 12.26
C CYS A 3 10.43 -19.60 13.51
N THR A 4 10.82 -20.25 14.60
CA THR A 4 11.26 -19.59 15.84
C THR A 4 12.55 -18.80 15.66
N GLU A 5 13.51 -19.34 14.89
CA GLU A 5 14.77 -18.68 14.55
C GLU A 5 14.49 -17.42 13.71
N VAL A 6 13.67 -17.55 12.66
CA VAL A 6 13.27 -16.40 11.82
C VAL A 6 12.56 -15.33 12.63
N ARG A 7 11.60 -15.72 13.48
CA ARG A 7 10.86 -14.76 14.31
C ARG A 7 11.80 -14.01 15.25
N THR A 8 12.73 -14.71 15.90
CA THR A 8 13.70 -14.10 16.81
C THR A 8 14.54 -13.07 16.08
N ILE A 9 15.03 -13.39 14.88
CA ILE A 9 15.86 -12.49 14.07
C ILE A 9 15.07 -11.27 13.61
N LEU A 10 13.87 -11.48 13.09
CA LEU A 10 13.03 -10.37 12.67
C LEU A 10 12.64 -9.48 13.86
N SER A 11 12.47 -10.03 15.06
CA SER A 11 12.29 -9.24 16.29
C SER A 11 13.52 -8.39 16.57
N GLN A 12 14.72 -8.98 16.55
CA GLN A 12 15.97 -8.23 16.79
C GLN A 12 16.17 -7.08 15.80
N LEU A 13 15.86 -7.29 14.51
CA LEU A 13 15.92 -6.23 13.51
C LEU A 13 14.80 -5.20 13.65
N TYR A 14 13.61 -5.62 14.11
CA TYR A 14 12.46 -4.74 14.33
C TYR A 14 12.68 -3.82 15.54
N ASP A 15 13.12 -4.41 16.65
CA ASP A 15 13.41 -3.75 17.92
C ASP A 15 14.77 -3.03 17.92
N ARG A 16 15.60 -3.29 16.91
CA ARG A 16 16.95 -2.75 16.73
C ARG A 16 17.87 -3.13 17.90
N GLU A 17 17.77 -4.38 18.35
CA GLU A 17 18.60 -4.90 19.42
C GLU A 17 20.06 -5.07 18.97
N GLU A 18 21.00 -4.53 19.75
CA GLU A 18 22.43 -4.68 19.54
C GLU A 18 23.11 -5.39 20.72
N PRO A 19 23.95 -6.42 20.51
CA PRO A 19 24.31 -7.01 19.21
C PRO A 19 23.28 -8.03 18.71
N VAL A 20 23.08 -8.08 17.40
CA VAL A 20 22.27 -9.12 16.73
C VAL A 20 22.98 -10.46 16.84
N THR A 21 22.21 -11.53 17.07
CA THR A 21 22.77 -12.88 17.18
C THR A 21 23.37 -13.32 15.83
N PRO A 22 24.60 -13.85 15.77
CA PRO A 22 25.22 -14.29 14.52
C PRO A 22 24.41 -15.38 13.83
N PHE A 23 24.39 -15.36 12.50
CA PHE A 23 23.42 -16.11 11.70
C PHE A 23 24.08 -16.92 10.57
N PRO A 24 23.55 -18.11 10.21
CA PRO A 24 24.02 -18.81 9.02
C PRO A 24 23.84 -17.95 7.76
N SER A 25 24.92 -17.74 7.02
CA SER A 25 24.94 -16.90 5.82
C SER A 25 23.89 -17.31 4.77
N THR A 26 23.63 -18.61 4.65
CA THR A 26 22.64 -19.16 3.71
C THR A 26 21.21 -18.71 4.01
N ASP A 27 20.85 -18.59 5.28
CA ASP A 27 19.51 -18.20 5.67
C ASP A 27 19.35 -16.67 5.50
N LEU A 28 20.44 -15.89 5.65
CA LEU A 28 20.43 -14.44 5.41
C LEU A 28 20.25 -14.12 3.94
N GLU A 29 20.97 -14.85 3.10
CA GLU A 29 20.85 -14.76 1.65
C GLU A 29 19.42 -15.07 1.21
N TYR A 30 18.79 -16.09 1.80
CA TYR A 30 17.39 -16.39 1.51
C TYR A 30 16.46 -15.24 1.93
N LEU A 31 16.58 -14.74 3.16
CA LEU A 31 15.74 -13.65 3.66
C LEU A 31 15.93 -12.36 2.85
N SER A 32 17.15 -12.10 2.40
CA SER A 32 17.47 -10.94 1.58
C SER A 32 16.97 -11.08 0.14
N ALA A 33 17.17 -12.24 -0.50
CA ALA A 33 16.71 -12.51 -1.86
C ALA A 33 15.19 -12.47 -2.00
N ASN A 34 14.45 -12.83 -0.93
CA ASN A 34 13.00 -12.74 -0.88
C ASN A 34 12.48 -11.38 -0.35
N GLY A 35 13.38 -10.43 -0.10
CA GLY A 35 13.02 -9.06 0.25
C GLY A 35 12.49 -8.89 1.67
N TYR A 36 12.70 -9.83 2.59
CA TYR A 36 12.32 -9.71 4.01
C TYR A 36 13.31 -8.86 4.80
N VAL A 37 14.60 -8.94 4.44
CA VAL A 37 15.70 -8.19 5.06
C VAL A 37 16.48 -7.45 3.99
N LEU A 38 16.72 -6.16 4.21
CA LEU A 38 17.64 -5.39 3.39
C LEU A 38 19.04 -5.54 3.98
N LYS A 39 19.97 -6.05 3.16
CA LYS A 39 21.39 -6.21 3.48
C LYS A 39 22.19 -5.12 2.77
N THR A 40 23.08 -4.46 3.49
CA THR A 40 23.91 -3.37 2.98
C THR A 40 25.34 -3.53 3.46
N THR A 41 26.30 -3.26 2.57
CA THR A 41 27.72 -3.32 2.91
C THR A 41 28.09 -2.16 3.83
N LYS A 42 29.17 -2.32 4.60
CA LYS A 42 29.70 -1.23 5.42
C LYS A 42 30.04 0.01 4.59
N GLU A 43 30.62 -0.16 3.41
CA GLU A 43 30.99 0.94 2.52
C GLU A 43 29.76 1.73 2.06
N ASP A 44 28.70 1.03 1.65
CA ASP A 44 27.45 1.67 1.22
C ASP A 44 26.72 2.37 2.38
N TYR A 45 26.75 1.77 3.57
CA TYR A 45 26.21 2.37 4.78
C TYR A 45 26.96 3.67 5.13
N GLU A 46 28.29 3.63 5.21
CA GLU A 46 29.12 4.80 5.54
C GLU A 46 28.97 5.92 4.51
N LYS A 47 28.92 5.56 3.23
CA LYS A 47 28.61 6.51 2.15
C LYS A 47 27.24 7.15 2.37
N GLY A 48 26.23 6.34 2.68
CA GLY A 48 24.88 6.84 2.93
C GLY A 48 24.78 7.74 4.17
N VAL A 49 25.48 7.40 5.25
CA VAL A 49 25.57 8.25 6.44
C VAL A 49 26.22 9.59 6.11
N SER A 50 27.28 9.59 5.29
CA SER A 50 27.95 10.80 4.82
C SER A 50 27.03 11.67 3.96
N ASP A 51 26.30 11.07 3.01
CA ASP A 51 25.33 11.76 2.17
C ASP A 51 24.19 12.38 2.99
N VAL A 52 23.67 11.65 3.98
CA VAL A 52 22.65 12.13 4.92
C VAL A 52 23.18 13.23 5.83
N ALA A 53 24.44 13.16 6.26
CA ALA A 53 25.06 14.23 7.06
C ALA A 53 25.15 15.55 6.29
N ARG A 54 25.26 15.49 4.95
CA ARG A 54 25.24 16.66 4.07
C ARG A 54 23.85 17.21 3.79
N MET A 55 22.78 16.53 4.21
CA MET A 55 21.39 16.94 3.96
C MET A 55 21.09 18.34 4.50
N SER A 56 21.60 18.70 5.68
CA SER A 56 21.44 20.05 6.26
C SER A 56 22.02 21.15 5.35
N GLN A 57 23.13 20.87 4.67
CA GLN A 57 23.73 21.82 3.72
C GLN A 57 22.84 22.02 2.49
N VAL A 58 22.25 20.93 1.97
CA VAL A 58 21.32 21.00 0.82
C VAL A 58 20.06 21.78 1.19
N LEU A 59 19.52 21.59 2.40
CA LEU A 59 18.38 22.37 2.89
C LEU A 59 18.69 23.86 2.96
N THR A 60 19.85 24.25 3.50
CA THR A 60 20.28 25.66 3.53
C THR A 60 20.45 26.23 2.11
N GLN A 61 20.91 25.42 1.15
CA GLN A 61 21.00 25.84 -0.25
C GLN A 61 19.60 26.12 -0.82
N ILE A 62 18.63 25.21 -0.63
CA ILE A 62 17.24 25.41 -1.08
C ILE A 62 16.64 26.69 -0.51
N ASP A 63 16.83 26.96 0.79
CA ASP A 63 16.30 28.18 1.42
C ASP A 63 16.92 29.45 0.81
N THR A 64 18.21 29.39 0.46
CA THR A 64 18.92 30.51 -0.19
C THR A 64 18.41 30.73 -1.62
N GLU A 65 18.29 29.67 -2.41
CA GLU A 65 17.77 29.74 -3.79
C GLU A 65 16.31 30.20 -3.82
N LYS A 66 15.45 29.69 -2.93
CA LYS A 66 14.07 30.16 -2.81
C LYS A 66 13.97 31.64 -2.45
N SER A 67 14.85 32.13 -1.58
CA SER A 67 14.89 33.55 -1.27
C SER A 67 15.35 34.39 -2.47
N ALA A 68 16.28 33.89 -3.28
CA ALA A 68 16.75 34.56 -4.49
C ALA A 68 15.64 34.60 -5.56
N GLU A 69 14.97 33.47 -5.79
CA GLU A 69 13.85 33.33 -6.73
C GLU A 69 12.70 34.27 -6.35
N GLN A 70 12.37 34.38 -5.05
CA GLN A 70 11.34 35.31 -4.57
C GLN A 70 11.71 36.78 -4.83
N GLN A 71 12.99 37.14 -4.67
CA GLN A 71 13.46 38.49 -4.99
C GLN A 71 13.41 38.75 -6.50
N ALA A 72 13.78 37.76 -7.33
CA ALA A 72 13.70 37.84 -8.78
C ALA A 72 12.24 37.98 -9.26
N LYS A 73 11.31 37.19 -8.71
CA LYS A 73 9.86 37.29 -8.98
C LYS A 73 9.30 38.66 -8.59
N ALA A 74 9.73 39.23 -7.47
CA ALA A 74 9.32 40.57 -7.05
C ALA A 74 9.86 41.67 -7.98
N ALA A 75 11.10 41.53 -8.46
CA ALA A 75 11.71 42.43 -9.44
C ALA A 75 10.98 42.37 -10.79
N LEU A 76 10.69 41.15 -11.28
CA LEU A 76 9.92 40.93 -12.50
C LEU A 76 8.54 41.59 -12.42
N GLN A 77 7.81 41.39 -11.31
CA GLN A 77 6.51 42.05 -11.12
C GLN A 77 6.59 43.58 -11.12
N ALA A 78 7.69 44.15 -10.60
CA ALA A 78 7.89 45.59 -10.64
C ALA A 78 8.15 46.08 -12.08
N ASP A 79 8.89 45.32 -12.88
CA ASP A 79 9.19 45.65 -14.27
C ASP A 79 7.98 45.43 -15.20
N GLU A 80 7.18 44.38 -14.99
CA GLU A 80 5.88 44.18 -15.66
C GLU A 80 4.92 45.37 -15.39
N ARG A 81 4.83 45.82 -14.14
CA ARG A 81 4.01 47.00 -13.78
C ARG A 81 4.48 48.27 -14.49
N LYS A 82 5.81 48.45 -14.63
CA LYS A 82 6.36 49.57 -15.40
C LYS A 82 6.02 49.44 -16.88
N GLU A 83 6.20 48.27 -17.48
CA GLU A 83 5.84 48.03 -18.89
C GLU A 83 4.37 48.33 -19.16
N HIS A 84 3.47 47.89 -18.29
CA HIS A 84 2.04 48.23 -18.36
C HIS A 84 1.78 49.75 -18.26
N SER A 85 2.56 50.47 -17.45
CA SER A 85 2.52 51.93 -17.35
C SER A 85 3.01 52.61 -18.64
N PHE A 86 4.12 52.15 -19.24
CA PHE A 86 4.62 52.63 -20.53
C PHE A 86 3.58 52.45 -21.65
N GLN A 87 2.88 51.31 -21.65
CA GLN A 87 1.81 51.02 -22.60
C GLN A 87 0.60 51.96 -22.46
N PHE A 88 0.35 52.46 -21.25
CA PHE A 88 -0.72 53.42 -20.98
C PHE A 88 -0.31 54.87 -21.31
N HIS A 89 0.93 55.26 -21.02
CA HIS A 89 1.41 56.64 -21.18
C HIS A 89 2.04 56.98 -22.54
N PHE A 90 2.14 56.02 -23.48
CA PHE A 90 2.73 56.22 -24.82
C PHE A 90 4.17 56.79 -24.78
N GLU A 91 4.95 56.45 -23.74
CA GLU A 91 6.38 56.79 -23.66
C GLU A 91 7.19 55.93 -24.66
N GLY A 92 8.29 56.47 -25.20
CA GLY A 92 8.91 56.06 -26.48
C GLY A 92 9.23 54.56 -26.68
N ARG A 93 9.21 54.10 -27.95
CA ARG A 93 9.40 52.69 -28.36
C ARG A 93 10.69 52.04 -27.86
N GLU A 94 11.79 52.79 -27.84
CA GLU A 94 13.13 52.25 -27.54
C GLU A 94 13.25 51.76 -26.08
N GLY A 95 12.73 52.53 -25.12
CA GLY A 95 12.70 52.12 -23.71
C GLY A 95 11.72 50.98 -23.41
N LYS A 96 10.70 50.81 -24.26
CA LYS A 96 9.77 49.68 -24.18
C LYS A 96 10.45 48.38 -24.63
N ASP A 97 11.14 48.40 -25.76
CA ASP A 97 11.80 47.20 -26.30
C ASP A 97 12.88 46.69 -25.32
N GLU A 98 13.65 47.58 -24.68
CA GLU A 98 14.61 47.23 -23.62
C GLU A 98 13.96 46.61 -22.36
N LEU A 99 12.78 47.10 -21.96
CA LEU A 99 12.02 46.56 -20.83
C LEU A 99 11.45 45.17 -21.15
N SER A 100 10.88 44.99 -22.35
CA SER A 100 10.35 43.70 -22.78
C SER A 100 11.46 42.65 -22.91
N GLU A 101 12.65 43.01 -23.43
CA GLU A 101 13.81 42.11 -23.46
C GLU A 101 14.28 41.71 -22.05
N ARG A 102 14.26 42.65 -21.09
CA ARG A 102 14.60 42.38 -19.70
C ARG A 102 13.61 41.44 -19.03
N ILE A 103 12.31 41.67 -19.21
CA ILE A 103 11.24 40.81 -18.68
C ILE A 103 11.40 39.39 -19.22
N GLN A 104 11.67 39.22 -20.52
CA GLN A 104 11.89 37.89 -21.10
C GLN A 104 13.12 37.19 -20.51
N LYS A 105 14.22 37.93 -20.33
CA LYS A 105 15.45 37.40 -19.75
C LYS A 105 15.27 37.02 -18.28
N GLU A 106 14.63 37.87 -17.48
CA GLU A 106 14.34 37.60 -16.06
C GLU A 106 13.36 36.43 -15.90
N THR A 107 12.33 36.36 -16.76
CA THR A 107 11.41 35.22 -16.77
C THR A 107 12.15 33.91 -17.05
N ALA A 108 13.04 33.89 -18.06
CA ALA A 108 13.84 32.70 -18.37
C ALA A 108 14.81 32.32 -17.23
N ALA A 109 15.38 33.31 -16.53
CA ALA A 109 16.24 33.08 -15.38
C ALA A 109 15.46 32.45 -14.21
N ILE A 110 14.28 32.98 -13.88
CA ILE A 110 13.39 32.45 -12.83
C ILE A 110 12.98 31.01 -13.13
N PHE A 111 12.62 30.69 -14.39
CA PHE A 111 12.32 29.31 -14.79
C PHE A 111 13.54 28.37 -14.62
N GLY A 112 14.75 28.87 -14.85
CA GLY A 112 15.99 28.14 -14.57
C GLY A 112 16.18 27.85 -13.08
N GLU A 113 16.05 28.88 -12.24
CA GLU A 113 16.14 28.77 -10.78
C GLU A 113 15.08 27.82 -10.20
N GLU A 114 13.83 27.88 -10.67
CA GLU A 114 12.75 26.99 -10.25
C GLU A 114 13.06 25.51 -10.60
N SER A 115 13.67 25.26 -11.76
CA SER A 115 14.12 23.92 -12.15
C SER A 115 15.23 23.39 -11.22
N GLU A 116 16.19 24.24 -10.86
CA GLU A 116 17.27 23.89 -9.93
C GLU A 116 16.74 23.61 -8.52
N ILE A 117 15.83 24.44 -8.02
CA ILE A 117 15.14 24.21 -6.73
C ILE A 117 14.41 22.87 -6.75
N ASN A 118 13.65 22.57 -7.81
CA ASN A 118 12.95 21.28 -7.94
C ASN A 118 13.91 20.08 -7.91
N GLN A 119 15.09 20.19 -8.54
CA GLN A 119 16.12 19.14 -8.48
C GLN A 119 16.70 18.98 -7.08
N LEU A 120 16.96 20.08 -6.38
CA LEU A 120 17.45 20.06 -4.99
C LEU A 120 16.41 19.45 -4.05
N GLU A 121 15.12 19.80 -4.19
CA GLU A 121 14.03 19.21 -3.41
C GLU A 121 13.87 17.71 -3.66
N ALA A 122 13.96 17.27 -4.92
CA ALA A 122 13.96 15.85 -5.25
C ALA A 122 15.14 15.10 -4.60
N ASN A 123 16.32 15.72 -4.58
CA ASN A 123 17.50 15.17 -3.91
C ASN A 123 17.30 15.09 -2.38
N VAL A 124 16.69 16.11 -1.75
CA VAL A 124 16.36 16.07 -0.32
C VAL A 124 15.37 14.94 -0.02
N ASN A 125 14.32 14.78 -0.82
CA ASN A 125 13.35 13.69 -0.64
C ASN A 125 14.03 12.31 -0.71
N ARG A 126 14.97 12.13 -1.65
CA ARG A 126 15.80 10.92 -1.74
C ARG A 126 16.67 10.73 -0.49
N LEU A 127 17.31 11.79 0.02
CA LEU A 127 18.12 11.73 1.24
C LEU A 127 17.28 11.43 2.50
N ILE A 128 16.04 11.94 2.58
CA ILE A 128 15.10 11.61 3.67
C ILE A 128 14.77 10.12 3.66
N GLN A 129 14.49 9.54 2.49
CA GLN A 129 14.25 8.10 2.35
C GLN A 129 15.48 7.28 2.73
N GLN A 130 16.66 7.71 2.29
CA GLN A 130 17.94 7.08 2.62
C GLN A 130 18.21 7.15 4.13
N LYS A 131 18.00 8.29 4.78
CA LYS A 131 18.08 8.47 6.22
C LYS A 131 17.13 7.53 6.95
N SER A 132 15.86 7.48 6.54
CA SER A 132 14.88 6.58 7.16
C SER A 132 15.29 5.11 7.04
N THR A 133 16.03 4.73 6.00
CA THR A 133 16.53 3.37 5.81
C THR A 133 17.72 3.10 6.73
N ILE A 134 18.69 4.01 6.76
CA ILE A 134 19.88 3.96 7.62
C ILE A 134 19.50 3.94 9.11
N ASP A 135 18.54 4.76 9.54
CA ASP A 135 18.07 4.83 10.93
C ASP A 135 17.45 3.49 11.41
N ARG A 136 17.08 2.60 10.49
CA ARG A 136 16.51 1.27 10.77
C ARG A 136 17.54 0.14 10.66
N MET A 137 18.77 0.45 10.29
CA MET A 137 19.82 -0.55 10.12
C MET A 137 20.50 -0.87 11.44
N VAL A 138 20.84 -2.14 11.60
CA VAL A 138 21.54 -2.71 12.76
C VAL A 138 22.79 -3.41 12.26
N ALA A 139 23.90 -3.27 13.00
CA ALA A 139 25.16 -3.92 12.63
C ALA A 139 25.12 -5.43 12.93
N CYS A 140 25.51 -6.25 11.96
CA CYS A 140 25.61 -7.71 12.09
C CYS A 140 26.81 -8.23 11.29
N ASP A 141 27.80 -8.82 11.97
CA ASP A 141 28.97 -9.48 11.34
C ASP A 141 29.70 -8.68 10.24
N GLY A 142 29.82 -7.35 10.42
CA GLY A 142 30.49 -6.46 9.46
C GLY A 142 29.60 -5.94 8.34
N GLU A 143 28.31 -6.30 8.34
CA GLU A 143 27.27 -5.79 7.44
C GLU A 143 26.19 -5.04 8.22
N TYR A 144 25.32 -4.34 7.50
CA TYR A 144 24.18 -3.61 8.05
C TYR A 144 22.89 -4.22 7.54
N LEU A 145 22.00 -4.57 8.47
CA LEU A 145 20.73 -5.24 8.19
C LEU A 145 19.58 -4.37 8.64
N SER A 146 18.51 -4.31 7.85
CA SER A 146 17.24 -3.72 8.29
C SER A 146 16.08 -4.60 7.86
N ILE A 147 15.03 -4.64 8.69
CA ILE A 147 13.79 -5.31 8.32
C ILE A 147 13.04 -4.47 7.28
N THR A 148 12.55 -5.12 6.23
CA THR A 148 11.72 -4.42 5.22
C THR A 148 10.25 -4.37 5.65
N GLY A 149 9.42 -3.66 4.87
CA GLY A 149 7.97 -3.70 5.08
C GLY A 149 7.40 -5.13 4.96
N LEU A 150 7.89 -5.91 3.99
CA LEU A 150 7.50 -7.31 3.83
C LEU A 150 8.00 -8.17 4.99
N GLY A 151 9.24 -7.95 5.45
CA GLY A 151 9.76 -8.61 6.64
C GLY A 151 8.93 -8.33 7.89
N THR A 152 8.44 -7.09 8.05
CA THR A 152 7.57 -6.70 9.17
C THR A 152 6.23 -7.43 9.11
N LEU A 153 5.63 -7.57 7.93
CA LEU A 153 4.40 -8.34 7.76
C LEU A 153 4.60 -9.81 8.13
N VAL A 154 5.69 -10.41 7.67
CA VAL A 154 6.04 -11.80 8.00
C VAL A 154 6.29 -11.97 9.50
N PHE A 155 7.00 -11.03 10.14
CA PHE A 155 7.21 -11.04 11.57
C PHE A 155 5.90 -11.01 12.37
N ASN A 156 4.96 -10.16 11.96
CA ASN A 156 3.65 -10.06 12.59
C ASN A 156 2.84 -11.35 12.40
N ASP A 157 2.83 -11.93 11.20
CA ASP A 157 2.18 -13.23 10.92
C ASP A 157 2.76 -14.35 11.79
N LEU A 158 4.10 -14.48 11.83
CA LEU A 158 4.78 -15.46 12.69
C LEU A 158 4.45 -15.27 14.17
N SER A 159 4.33 -14.02 14.63
CA SER A 159 3.99 -13.71 16.02
C SER A 159 2.55 -14.12 16.36
N VAL A 160 1.59 -13.86 15.47
CA VAL A 160 0.19 -14.30 15.62
C VAL A 160 0.09 -15.83 15.60
N ARG A 161 0.82 -16.51 14.72
CA ARG A 161 0.84 -17.97 14.64
C ARG A 161 1.45 -18.61 15.87
N ASN A 162 2.57 -18.10 16.37
CA ASN A 162 3.17 -18.57 17.61
C ASN A 162 2.23 -18.40 18.81
N TYR A 163 1.36 -17.37 18.80
CA TYR A 163 0.35 -17.19 19.85
C TYR A 163 -0.83 -18.17 19.71
N ARG A 164 -1.33 -18.39 18.49
CA ARG A 164 -2.53 -19.22 18.23
C ARG A 164 -2.28 -20.72 18.22
N VAL A 165 -1.07 -21.15 17.85
CA VAL A 165 -0.71 -22.57 17.65
C VAL A 165 0.42 -22.96 18.60
N ALA A 166 0.41 -22.42 19.82
CA ALA A 166 1.49 -22.59 20.80
C ALA A 166 1.85 -24.06 21.09
N ASP A 167 0.94 -25.01 20.81
CA ASP A 167 1.13 -26.45 21.04
C ASP A 167 1.76 -27.22 19.86
N GLN A 168 1.92 -26.60 18.67
CA GLN A 168 2.63 -27.22 17.53
C GLN A 168 3.79 -26.33 17.07
N GLU A 169 5.02 -26.80 17.25
CA GLU A 169 6.18 -26.14 16.65
C GLU A 169 6.15 -26.31 15.14
N PHE A 170 6.15 -25.19 14.40
CA PHE A 170 6.35 -25.18 12.95
C PHE A 170 7.85 -25.38 12.65
N PRO A 171 8.26 -26.54 12.10
CA PRO A 171 9.67 -26.86 12.00
C PRO A 171 10.39 -26.15 10.85
N ASP A 172 9.67 -25.73 9.79
CA ASP A 172 10.27 -25.10 8.61
C ASP A 172 9.48 -23.91 8.06
N PHE A 173 10.10 -22.73 8.12
CA PHE A 173 9.56 -21.45 7.66
C PHE A 173 9.27 -21.41 6.17
N ILE A 174 10.18 -21.96 5.34
CA ILE A 174 10.07 -21.88 3.88
C ILE A 174 8.85 -22.67 3.41
N THR A 175 8.67 -23.87 3.95
CA THR A 175 7.53 -24.73 3.66
C THR A 175 6.23 -24.05 4.08
N GLU A 176 6.21 -23.43 5.26
CA GLU A 176 5.03 -22.76 5.80
C GLU A 176 4.60 -21.53 4.99
N ILE A 177 5.56 -20.68 4.60
CA ILE A 177 5.28 -19.53 3.74
C ILE A 177 4.75 -20.01 2.38
N LYS A 178 5.38 -21.04 1.79
CA LYS A 178 4.90 -21.61 0.52
C LYS A 178 3.49 -22.19 0.64
N ALA A 179 3.19 -22.87 1.74
CA ALA A 179 1.85 -23.40 2.01
C ALA A 179 0.82 -22.26 2.14
N THR A 180 1.16 -21.20 2.88
CA THR A 180 0.30 -20.02 3.03
C THR A 180 0.05 -19.34 1.67
N TYR A 181 1.09 -19.12 0.86
CA TYR A 181 0.91 -18.56 -0.47
C TYR A 181 0.08 -19.44 -1.39
N ALA A 182 0.26 -20.76 -1.31
CA ALA A 182 -0.55 -21.72 -2.07
C ALA A 182 -2.02 -21.68 -1.64
N GLU A 183 -2.29 -21.58 -0.33
CA GLU A 183 -3.63 -21.43 0.22
C GLU A 183 -4.27 -20.11 -0.22
N LEU A 184 -3.58 -18.97 -0.07
CA LEU A 184 -4.07 -17.67 -0.51
C LEU A 184 -4.35 -17.63 -2.01
N ARG A 185 -3.49 -18.25 -2.82
CA ARG A 185 -3.71 -18.38 -4.25
C ARG A 185 -4.93 -19.26 -4.54
N SER A 186 -5.09 -20.38 -3.83
CA SER A 186 -6.26 -21.23 -3.96
C SER A 186 -7.55 -20.51 -3.58
N ILE A 187 -7.53 -19.71 -2.51
CA ILE A 187 -8.65 -18.86 -2.09
C ILE A 187 -8.95 -17.84 -3.18
N SER A 188 -7.93 -17.18 -3.73
CA SER A 188 -8.08 -16.20 -4.81
C SER A 188 -8.70 -16.83 -6.07
N ASP A 189 -8.23 -18.00 -6.50
CA ASP A 189 -8.72 -18.69 -7.70
C ASP A 189 -10.18 -19.15 -7.51
N LYS A 190 -10.53 -19.67 -6.32
CA LYS A 190 -11.90 -20.03 -5.96
C LYS A 190 -12.81 -18.81 -5.87
N ALA A 191 -12.35 -17.75 -5.21
CA ALA A 191 -13.10 -16.51 -5.06
C ALA A 191 -13.41 -15.89 -6.43
N ALA A 192 -12.43 -15.86 -7.34
CA ALA A 192 -12.64 -15.40 -8.72
C ALA A 192 -13.71 -16.24 -9.44
N SER A 193 -13.70 -17.57 -9.23
CA SER A 193 -14.72 -18.47 -9.77
C SER A 193 -16.11 -18.16 -9.22
N TYR A 194 -16.23 -17.92 -7.91
CA TYR A 194 -17.49 -17.53 -7.28
C TYR A 194 -17.98 -16.16 -7.74
N VAL A 195 -17.10 -15.16 -7.82
CA VAL A 195 -17.45 -13.83 -8.36
C VAL A 195 -18.02 -13.94 -9.77
N GLY A 196 -17.38 -14.73 -10.64
CA GLY A 196 -17.86 -15.00 -11.99
C GLY A 196 -19.22 -15.70 -12.04
N TRP A 197 -19.56 -16.52 -11.04
CA TRP A 197 -20.85 -17.20 -10.95
C TRP A 197 -21.94 -16.35 -10.28
N ILE A 198 -21.60 -15.53 -9.30
CA ILE A 198 -22.54 -14.73 -8.51
C ILE A 198 -22.95 -13.49 -9.30
N ARG A 199 -22.01 -12.81 -9.97
CA ARG A 199 -22.26 -11.55 -10.67
C ARG A 199 -23.49 -11.61 -11.61
N PRO A 200 -23.67 -12.63 -12.47
CA PRO A 200 -24.85 -12.70 -13.34
C PRO A 200 -26.18 -12.99 -12.60
N GLN A 201 -26.11 -13.45 -11.34
CA GLN A 201 -27.27 -13.77 -10.52
C GLN A 201 -27.71 -12.60 -9.65
N VAL A 202 -26.97 -11.50 -9.65
CA VAL A 202 -27.26 -10.34 -8.81
C VAL A 202 -27.10 -9.07 -9.65
N PRO A 203 -28.03 -8.82 -10.59
CA PRO A 203 -27.99 -7.61 -11.41
C PRO A 203 -28.05 -6.33 -10.57
N GLU A 204 -28.60 -6.40 -9.35
CA GLU A 204 -28.67 -5.27 -8.41
C GLU A 204 -27.29 -4.75 -7.97
N ILE A 205 -26.20 -5.46 -8.30
CA ILE A 205 -24.82 -5.00 -8.06
C ILE A 205 -24.40 -3.94 -9.06
N GLU A 206 -24.89 -4.00 -10.29
CA GLU A 206 -24.64 -2.97 -11.30
C GLU A 206 -25.34 -1.66 -10.90
N ASP A 207 -26.53 -1.76 -10.30
CA ASP A 207 -27.27 -0.62 -9.75
C ASP A 207 -26.58 0.05 -8.54
N LEU A 208 -25.73 -0.69 -7.80
CA LEU A 208 -24.90 -0.14 -6.71
C LEU A 208 -23.69 0.63 -7.25
N ASP A 209 -23.13 0.17 -8.36
CA ASP A 209 -21.99 0.81 -9.03
C ASP A 209 -22.43 2.07 -9.81
N ASP A 210 -23.68 2.12 -10.29
CA ASP A 210 -24.26 3.22 -11.11
C ASP A 210 -24.95 4.35 -10.29
N SER A 211 -24.80 4.38 -8.96
CA SER A 211 -25.40 5.43 -8.14
C SER A 211 -24.82 6.82 -8.50
N GLU A 212 -25.58 7.63 -9.25
CA GLU A 212 -25.23 8.97 -9.79
C GLU A 212 -25.00 10.08 -8.73
N ASN A 213 -24.70 9.74 -7.47
CA ASN A 213 -24.20 10.74 -6.52
C ASN A 213 -22.68 10.74 -6.64
N GLY A 214 -22.14 11.69 -7.41
CA GLY A 214 -20.73 11.83 -7.80
C GLY A 214 -19.70 11.94 -6.67
N ASP A 215 -19.60 10.90 -5.86
CA ASP A 215 -18.49 10.58 -4.99
C ASP A 215 -17.78 9.38 -5.61
N ASN A 216 -16.49 9.49 -5.91
CA ASN A 216 -15.68 8.45 -6.57
C ASN A 216 -15.53 7.15 -5.73
N GLY A 217 -16.34 6.96 -4.69
CA GLY A 217 -16.33 5.83 -3.77
C GLY A 217 -17.38 4.74 -4.04
N SER A 218 -18.44 4.99 -4.83
CA SER A 218 -19.56 4.02 -4.96
C SER A 218 -19.34 2.90 -5.99
N VAL A 219 -18.56 3.13 -7.05
CA VAL A 219 -18.25 2.12 -8.09
C VAL A 219 -17.44 0.93 -7.56
N ASP A 220 -16.86 1.07 -6.36
CA ASP A 220 -16.02 0.06 -5.73
C ASP A 220 -16.79 -0.81 -4.72
N GLU A 221 -18.01 -0.41 -4.33
CA GLU A 221 -18.77 -1.08 -3.26
C GLU A 221 -19.42 -2.39 -3.72
N GLY A 222 -20.05 -2.40 -4.91
CA GLY A 222 -20.68 -3.60 -5.46
C GLY A 222 -19.64 -4.68 -5.79
N LEU A 223 -18.53 -4.27 -6.40
CA LEU A 223 -17.40 -5.15 -6.68
C LEU A 223 -16.73 -5.66 -5.39
N SER A 224 -16.52 -4.79 -4.39
CA SER A 224 -15.97 -5.20 -3.09
C SER A 224 -16.87 -6.18 -2.34
N LEU A 225 -18.19 -6.01 -2.43
CA LEU A 225 -19.17 -6.92 -1.85
C LEU A 225 -19.15 -8.30 -2.53
N LEU A 226 -19.00 -8.34 -3.85
CA LEU A 226 -18.80 -9.60 -4.59
C LEU A 226 -17.54 -10.32 -4.17
N TRP A 227 -16.41 -9.60 -4.11
CA TRP A 227 -15.13 -10.20 -3.74
C TRP A 227 -15.11 -10.68 -2.29
N SER A 228 -15.68 -9.91 -1.36
CA SER A 228 -15.79 -10.33 0.04
C SER A 228 -16.62 -11.62 0.19
N THR A 229 -17.79 -11.68 -0.46
CA THR A 229 -18.64 -12.88 -0.49
C THR A 229 -17.90 -14.07 -1.14
N GLY A 230 -17.23 -13.83 -2.27
CA GLY A 230 -16.44 -14.86 -2.97
C GLY A 230 -15.28 -15.40 -2.14
N ILE A 231 -14.58 -14.53 -1.40
CA ILE A 231 -13.51 -14.91 -0.46
C ILE A 231 -14.08 -15.71 0.71
N GLY A 232 -15.24 -15.32 1.25
CA GLY A 232 -15.95 -16.06 2.29
C GLY A 232 -16.24 -17.51 1.89
N LEU A 233 -16.85 -17.69 0.71
CA LEU A 233 -17.12 -19.01 0.13
C LEU A 233 -15.84 -19.80 -0.17
N ALA A 234 -14.79 -19.14 -0.66
CA ALA A 234 -13.52 -19.80 -1.00
C ALA A 234 -12.78 -20.39 0.20
N LYS A 235 -13.06 -19.91 1.41
CA LYS A 235 -12.54 -20.45 2.67
C LYS A 235 -13.25 -21.71 3.14
N LEU A 236 -14.43 -22.02 2.58
CA LEU A 236 -15.18 -23.22 2.96
C LEU A 236 -14.46 -24.49 2.45
N GLN A 237 -14.40 -25.50 3.30
CA GLN A 237 -13.84 -26.80 2.97
C GLN A 237 -14.85 -27.62 2.17
N GLY A 238 -14.48 -28.07 0.97
CA GLY A 238 -15.34 -28.91 0.13
C GLY A 238 -15.17 -28.68 -1.36
N ASP A 239 -16.06 -29.30 -2.13
CA ASP A 239 -16.11 -29.14 -3.57
C ASP A 239 -16.65 -27.75 -3.96
N THR A 240 -15.86 -27.02 -4.74
CA THR A 240 -16.16 -25.63 -5.13
C THR A 240 -17.52 -25.50 -5.83
N ALA A 241 -17.87 -26.46 -6.69
CA ALA A 241 -19.13 -26.43 -7.45
C ALA A 241 -20.34 -26.74 -6.57
N GLN A 242 -20.22 -27.67 -5.62
CA GLN A 242 -21.28 -27.96 -4.65
C GLN A 242 -21.56 -26.76 -3.75
N ILE A 243 -20.52 -26.10 -3.23
CA ILE A 243 -20.66 -24.90 -2.41
C ILE A 243 -21.33 -23.78 -3.22
N GLY A 244 -20.89 -23.57 -4.47
CA GLY A 244 -21.49 -22.57 -5.36
C GLY A 244 -22.97 -22.83 -5.64
N ARG A 245 -23.36 -24.09 -5.81
CA ARG A 245 -24.77 -24.45 -6.02
C ARG A 245 -25.62 -24.19 -4.77
N ARG A 246 -25.14 -24.57 -3.58
CA ARG A 246 -25.83 -24.28 -2.31
C ARG A 246 -26.01 -22.78 -2.10
N PHE A 247 -24.99 -22.00 -2.41
CA PHE A 247 -25.07 -20.54 -2.34
C PHE A 247 -26.13 -19.98 -3.29
N ALA A 248 -26.13 -20.41 -4.55
CA ALA A 248 -27.12 -19.98 -5.54
C ALA A 248 -28.56 -20.32 -5.12
N ASP A 249 -28.76 -21.53 -4.59
CA ASP A 249 -30.07 -21.97 -4.09
C ASP A 249 -30.52 -21.13 -2.89
N ALA A 250 -29.62 -20.85 -1.94
CA ALA A 250 -29.89 -20.01 -0.77
C ALA A 250 -30.20 -18.55 -1.18
N LEU A 251 -29.41 -17.98 -2.09
CA LEU A 251 -29.61 -16.63 -2.57
C LEU A 251 -30.95 -16.48 -3.31
N SER A 252 -31.31 -17.47 -4.14
CA SER A 252 -32.60 -17.52 -4.82
C SER A 252 -33.77 -17.55 -3.83
N ALA A 253 -33.66 -18.34 -2.75
CA ALA A 253 -34.66 -18.38 -1.68
C ALA A 253 -34.79 -17.04 -0.92
N LEU A 254 -33.72 -16.27 -0.83
CA LEU A 254 -33.69 -14.98 -0.14
C LEU A 254 -34.18 -13.81 -1.01
N ARG A 255 -34.35 -13.99 -2.32
CA ARG A 255 -34.82 -12.91 -3.23
C ARG A 255 -36.18 -12.35 -2.84
N THR A 256 -37.07 -13.19 -2.31
CA THR A 256 -38.42 -12.81 -1.90
C THR A 256 -38.48 -12.05 -0.57
N PHE A 257 -37.37 -11.97 0.18
CA PHE A 257 -37.32 -11.25 1.44
C PHE A 257 -37.03 -9.76 1.23
N GLU A 258 -37.74 -8.89 1.94
CA GLU A 258 -37.45 -7.47 1.99
C GLU A 258 -36.21 -7.21 2.87
N SER A 259 -35.03 -7.30 2.27
CA SER A 259 -33.75 -6.98 2.92
C SER A 259 -32.76 -6.42 1.91
N THR A 260 -31.72 -5.73 2.39
CA THR A 260 -30.67 -5.16 1.55
C THR A 260 -29.83 -6.27 0.90
N LEU A 261 -29.24 -5.95 -0.25
CA LEU A 261 -28.42 -6.91 -0.97
C LEU A 261 -27.22 -7.46 -0.13
N PRO A 262 -26.45 -6.63 0.61
CA PRO A 262 -25.40 -7.15 1.50
C PRO A 262 -25.92 -8.17 2.51
N ASN A 263 -27.09 -7.93 3.10
CA ASN A 263 -27.69 -8.85 4.07
C ASN A 263 -28.09 -10.17 3.41
N LYS A 264 -28.62 -10.13 2.19
CA LYS A 264 -28.99 -11.33 1.42
C LYS A 264 -27.75 -12.15 1.03
N LEU A 265 -26.68 -11.50 0.59
CA LEU A 265 -25.41 -12.17 0.25
C LEU A 265 -24.76 -12.81 1.47
N MET A 266 -24.69 -12.09 2.60
CA MET A 266 -24.18 -12.63 3.86
C MET A 266 -25.02 -13.80 4.36
N ALA A 267 -26.35 -13.70 4.32
CA ALA A 267 -27.23 -14.79 4.74
C ALA A 267 -27.08 -16.02 3.82
N ALA A 268 -26.97 -15.82 2.50
CA ALA A 268 -26.71 -16.90 1.56
C ALA A 268 -25.34 -17.55 1.78
N GLU A 269 -24.31 -16.77 2.11
CA GLU A 269 -22.98 -17.27 2.47
C GLU A 269 -23.04 -18.17 3.72
N ILE A 270 -23.73 -17.70 4.78
CA ILE A 270 -23.95 -18.49 6.00
C ILE A 270 -24.69 -19.79 5.67
N MET A 271 -25.78 -19.72 4.90
CA MET A 271 -26.56 -20.90 4.51
C MET A 271 -25.74 -21.89 3.67
N ALA A 272 -24.83 -21.40 2.82
CA ALA A 272 -23.93 -22.25 2.03
C ALA A 272 -22.83 -22.91 2.88
N ALA A 273 -22.40 -22.24 3.96
CA ALA A 273 -21.42 -22.74 4.92
C ALA A 273 -21.98 -23.84 5.83
N LEU A 274 -23.29 -23.84 6.09
CA LEU A 274 -23.97 -24.85 6.87
C LEU A 274 -23.97 -26.20 6.12
N SER A 275 -23.74 -27.31 6.84
CA SER A 275 -23.95 -28.63 6.27
C SER A 275 -25.45 -28.81 5.93
N SER A 276 -25.79 -29.70 4.99
CA SER A 276 -27.20 -29.99 4.66
C SER A 276 -28.04 -30.38 5.90
N GLN A 277 -27.39 -30.80 6.98
CA GLN A 277 -28.00 -31.20 8.24
C GLN A 277 -28.26 -29.98 9.15
N ASP A 278 -27.39 -28.97 9.13
CA ASP A 278 -27.54 -27.75 9.93
C ASP A 278 -28.58 -26.78 9.35
N VAL A 279 -28.75 -26.75 8.02
CA VAL A 279 -29.79 -25.95 7.33
C VAL A 279 -31.20 -26.45 7.69
N GLN A 280 -31.38 -27.77 7.83
CA GLN A 280 -32.66 -28.35 8.25
C GLN A 280 -33.00 -28.01 9.71
N ILE A 281 -31.99 -28.00 10.58
CA ILE A 281 -32.14 -27.63 12.00
C ILE A 281 -32.46 -26.14 12.11
N LEU A 282 -31.77 -25.27 11.36
CA LEU A 282 -32.02 -23.83 11.36
C LEU A 282 -33.42 -23.49 10.81
N GLY A 283 -33.84 -24.14 9.73
CA GLY A 283 -35.19 -23.98 9.16
C GLY A 283 -36.30 -24.47 10.09
N ALA A 284 -36.06 -25.54 10.86
CA ALA A 284 -36.99 -26.01 11.89
C ALA A 284 -37.08 -25.01 13.07
N ASN A 285 -35.94 -24.46 13.50
CA ASN A 285 -35.90 -23.48 14.59
C ASN A 285 -36.53 -22.14 14.21
N LEU A 286 -36.37 -21.68 12.96
CA LEU A 286 -36.99 -20.46 12.47
C LEU A 286 -38.52 -20.60 12.32
N ARG A 287 -39.02 -21.76 11.89
CA ARG A 287 -40.48 -22.02 11.86
C ARG A 287 -41.12 -22.05 13.25
N ASN A 288 -40.38 -22.52 14.25
CA ASN A 288 -40.85 -22.53 15.65
C ASN A 288 -40.82 -21.14 16.31
N LEU A 289 -40.28 -20.10 15.65
CA LEU A 289 -40.31 -18.72 16.12
C LEU A 289 -41.49 -17.92 15.57
N ASP A 290 -42.21 -18.46 14.57
CA ASP A 290 -43.43 -17.89 13.98
C ASP A 290 -44.73 -18.48 14.59
N GLU A 291 -44.63 -19.34 15.62
CA GLU A 291 -45.74 -19.79 16.50
C GLU A 291 -45.67 -19.10 17.87
#